data_AF-A0A537L296-F1
#
_entry.id   AF-A0A537L296-F1
#
_cell.length_a   1.000
_cell.length_b   1.000
_cell.length_c   1.000
_cell.angle_alpha   90.00
_cell.angle_beta   90.00
_cell.angle_gamma   90.00
#
_symmetry.space_group_name_H-M   'P 1'
#
loop_
_entity.id
_entity.type
_entity.pdbx_description
1 polymer ?
#
loop_
_entity_poly.entity_id
_entity_poly.type
_entity_poly.pdbx_seq_one_letter_code
_entity_poly.pdbx_strand_id
1 'polypeptide(L)'
;MLANLIPAGRLNEPALKEVAGQSDVAGVVGALGGLDYPLALPLAEGLAAYRESGDLLGLELRLERFYAAYGLRIAPGRGHDEQVVRGLLQYQLDATNVKTAVKLQRVESLSREDKLKFFIPGGRLTEYAFLELTDRATAEQGLHAARVLGFPLRAALDDPAAFEREIDVALLRAQIALYLQDPLGIDVVIAYLAMKYNEVVNLRLIARGKALGIPRDRVRKEMAVV
;
A
#
# COMPACT_ATOMS: atom_id res chain seq x y z
N MET A 1 -23.66 10.44 0.04
CA MET A 1 -22.50 9.75 0.63
C MET A 1 -22.10 8.50 -0.19
N LEU A 2 -23.04 7.66 -0.62
CA LEU A 2 -22.77 6.43 -1.40
C LEU A 2 -22.23 6.66 -2.83
N ALA A 3 -22.48 7.81 -3.45
CA ALA A 3 -22.05 8.12 -4.81
C ALA A 3 -20.51 8.15 -5.01
N ASN A 4 -19.74 8.15 -3.90
CA ASN A 4 -18.28 8.17 -3.92
C ASN A 4 -17.66 6.79 -3.62
N LEU A 5 -18.48 5.75 -3.42
CA LEU A 5 -18.01 4.41 -3.10
C LEU A 5 -18.23 3.47 -4.28
N ILE A 6 -17.29 2.54 -4.48
CA ILE A 6 -17.36 1.55 -5.55
C ILE A 6 -17.54 0.17 -4.90
N PRO A 7 -18.63 -0.55 -5.20
CA PRO A 7 -18.80 -1.94 -4.76
C PRO A 7 -17.65 -2.81 -5.25
N ALA A 8 -17.08 -3.62 -4.37
CA ALA A 8 -15.93 -4.47 -4.69
C ALA A 8 -15.93 -5.77 -3.88
N GLY A 9 -15.67 -6.88 -4.57
CA GLY A 9 -15.58 -8.20 -3.96
C GLY A 9 -16.86 -8.57 -3.20
N ARG A 10 -16.73 -8.83 -1.90
CA ARG A 10 -17.87 -9.17 -1.02
C ARG A 10 -18.67 -7.95 -0.53
N LEU A 11 -18.17 -6.73 -0.72
CA LEU A 11 -18.91 -5.50 -0.43
C LEU A 11 -19.71 -5.07 -1.67
N ASN A 12 -20.79 -5.81 -1.94
CA ASN A 12 -21.77 -5.44 -2.96
C ASN A 12 -22.57 -4.20 -2.54
N GLU A 13 -23.43 -3.67 -3.43
CA GLU A 13 -24.17 -2.44 -3.14
C GLU A 13 -24.99 -2.49 -1.83
N PRO A 14 -25.77 -3.55 -1.52
CA PRO A 14 -26.47 -3.66 -0.25
C PRO A 14 -25.55 -3.65 0.97
N ALA A 15 -24.50 -4.49 0.98
CA ALA A 15 -23.55 -4.57 2.09
C ALA A 15 -22.86 -3.22 2.32
N LEU A 16 -22.48 -2.56 1.22
CA LEU A 16 -21.79 -1.28 1.29
C LEU A 16 -22.71 -0.16 1.76
N LYS A 17 -24.01 -0.21 1.43
CA LYS A 17 -25.04 0.69 2.00
C LYS A 17 -25.21 0.51 3.51
N GLU A 18 -25.26 -0.75 3.95
CA GLU A 18 -25.38 -1.08 5.37
C GLU A 18 -24.18 -0.58 6.18
N VAL A 19 -22.97 -0.85 5.71
CA VAL A 19 -21.73 -0.44 6.38
C VAL A 19 -21.56 1.08 6.35
N ALA A 20 -21.84 1.74 5.22
CA ALA A 20 -21.73 3.20 5.11
C ALA A 20 -22.84 3.96 5.86
N GLY A 21 -23.92 3.27 6.26
CA GLY A 21 -25.02 3.85 7.04
C GLY A 21 -24.74 3.96 8.54
N GLN A 22 -23.63 3.42 9.02
CA GLN A 22 -23.29 3.41 10.44
C GLN A 22 -22.85 4.79 10.94
N SER A 23 -23.21 5.13 12.17
CA SER A 23 -22.96 6.46 12.76
C SER A 23 -21.53 6.67 13.24
N ASP A 24 -20.79 5.58 13.46
CA ASP A 24 -19.42 5.62 13.95
C ASP A 24 -18.63 4.38 13.51
N VAL A 25 -17.32 4.40 13.80
CA VAL A 25 -16.40 3.32 13.44
C VAL A 25 -16.75 1.99 14.14
N ALA A 26 -17.26 2.03 15.38
CA ALA A 26 -17.64 0.80 16.07
C ALA A 26 -18.85 0.13 15.40
N GLY A 27 -19.83 0.93 14.95
CA GLY A 27 -20.94 0.47 14.13
C GLY A 27 -20.47 -0.11 12.80
N VAL A 28 -19.50 0.52 12.13
CA VAL A 28 -18.87 -0.02 10.90
C VAL A 28 -18.28 -1.40 11.15
N VAL A 29 -17.51 -1.57 12.23
CA VAL A 29 -16.92 -2.87 12.61
C VAL A 29 -18.00 -3.91 12.92
N GLY A 30 -19.04 -3.52 13.67
CA GLY A 30 -20.17 -4.40 13.98
C GLY A 30 -20.93 -4.86 12.74
N ALA A 31 -21.22 -3.95 11.81
CA ALA A 31 -21.88 -4.26 10.54
C ALA A 31 -21.02 -5.23 9.69
N LEU A 32 -19.71 -4.98 9.58
CA LEU A 32 -18.80 -5.90 8.92
C LEU A 32 -18.76 -7.28 9.59
N GLY A 33 -18.87 -7.32 10.92
CA GLY A 33 -18.97 -8.57 11.70
C GLY A 33 -20.26 -9.33 11.41
N GLY A 34 -21.40 -8.65 11.33
CA GLY A 34 -22.68 -9.26 10.96
C GLY A 34 -22.71 -9.82 9.53
N LEU A 35 -21.86 -9.30 8.65
CA LEU A 35 -21.65 -9.77 7.28
C LEU A 35 -20.57 -10.87 7.17
N ASP A 36 -20.02 -11.35 8.30
CA ASP A 36 -18.87 -12.28 8.34
C ASP A 36 -17.69 -11.81 7.47
N TYR A 37 -17.50 -10.49 7.40
CA TYR A 37 -16.49 -9.91 6.53
C TYR A 37 -15.10 -10.05 7.15
N PRO A 38 -14.07 -10.52 6.41
CA PRO A 38 -12.75 -10.82 6.99
C PRO A 38 -12.05 -9.64 7.68
N LEU A 39 -12.38 -8.40 7.30
CA LEU A 39 -11.81 -7.19 7.90
C LEU A 39 -12.44 -6.81 9.25
N ALA A 40 -13.54 -7.44 9.66
CA ALA A 40 -14.19 -7.11 10.92
C ALA A 40 -13.26 -7.37 12.12
N LEU A 41 -12.58 -8.52 12.13
CA LEU A 41 -11.67 -8.91 13.21
C LEU A 41 -10.48 -7.94 13.38
N PRO A 42 -9.65 -7.66 12.36
CA PRO A 42 -8.53 -6.73 12.54
C PRO A 42 -8.99 -5.31 12.91
N LEU A 43 -10.14 -4.86 12.43
CA LEU A 43 -10.69 -3.56 12.84
C LEU A 43 -11.15 -3.57 14.31
N ALA A 44 -11.77 -4.67 14.77
CA ALA A 44 -12.16 -4.81 16.17
C ALA A 44 -10.94 -4.76 17.11
N GLU A 45 -9.82 -5.37 16.72
CA GLU A 45 -8.57 -5.31 17.48
C GLU A 45 -7.98 -3.88 17.57
N GLY A 46 -8.15 -3.06 16.53
CA GLY A 46 -7.69 -1.67 16.52
C GLY A 46 -8.63 -0.67 17.20
N LEU A 47 -9.85 -1.09 17.53
CA LEU A 47 -10.91 -0.20 18.01
C LEU A 47 -10.61 0.42 19.38
N ALA A 48 -9.91 -0.31 20.25
CA ALA A 48 -9.50 0.21 21.56
C ALA A 48 -8.52 1.39 21.40
N ALA A 49 -7.47 1.21 20.59
CA ALA A 49 -6.50 2.26 20.30
C ALA A 49 -7.17 3.49 19.65
N TYR A 50 -8.09 3.27 18.71
CA TYR A 50 -8.85 4.36 18.09
C TYR A 50 -9.71 5.13 19.11
N ARG A 51 -10.34 4.46 20.07
CA ARG A 51 -11.16 5.13 21.11
C ARG A 51 -10.32 5.97 22.07
N GLU A 52 -9.09 5.54 22.34
CA GLU A 52 -8.18 6.27 23.23
C GLU A 52 -7.55 7.49 22.53
N SER A 53 -7.10 7.35 21.28
CA SER A 53 -6.38 8.40 20.57
C SER A 53 -7.27 9.29 19.70
N GLY A 54 -8.40 8.77 19.22
CA GLY A 54 -9.20 9.37 18.14
C GLY A 54 -8.57 9.26 16.75
N ASP A 55 -7.41 8.60 16.62
CA ASP A 55 -6.65 8.47 15.37
C ASP A 55 -6.88 7.11 14.71
N LEU A 56 -7.06 7.12 13.39
CA LEU A 56 -7.29 5.93 12.56
C LEU A 56 -6.05 5.06 12.40
N LEU A 57 -4.85 5.58 12.69
CA LEU A 57 -3.58 4.86 12.51
C LEU A 57 -3.57 3.46 13.16
N GLY A 58 -4.16 3.32 14.36
CA GLY A 58 -4.24 2.03 15.04
C GLY A 58 -5.08 0.99 14.29
N LEU A 59 -6.13 1.44 13.58
CA LEU A 59 -6.98 0.59 12.73
C LEU A 59 -6.28 0.26 11.41
N GLU A 60 -5.64 1.26 10.78
CA GLU A 60 -4.91 1.09 9.52
C GLU A 60 -3.80 0.05 9.66
N LEU A 61 -2.98 0.14 10.71
CA LEU A 61 -1.90 -0.81 10.97
C LEU A 61 -2.42 -2.24 11.16
N ARG A 62 -3.58 -2.41 11.80
CA ARG A 62 -4.22 -3.72 11.97
C ARG A 62 -4.71 -4.28 10.64
N LEU A 63 -5.33 -3.44 9.82
CA LEU A 63 -5.75 -3.81 8.47
C LEU A 63 -4.56 -4.21 7.58
N GLU A 64 -3.49 -3.44 7.60
CA GLU A 64 -2.29 -3.71 6.80
C GLU A 64 -1.62 -5.03 7.20
N ARG A 65 -1.46 -5.27 8.50
CA ARG A 65 -0.91 -6.54 9.01
C ARG A 65 -1.79 -7.73 8.68
N PHE A 66 -3.11 -7.57 8.78
CA PHE A 66 -4.05 -8.60 8.37
C PHE A 66 -3.94 -8.87 6.86
N TYR A 67 -3.90 -7.82 6.03
CA TYR A 67 -3.75 -7.95 4.59
C TYR A 67 -2.45 -8.69 4.22
N ALA A 68 -1.33 -8.34 4.86
CA ALA A 68 -0.05 -9.02 4.69
C ALA A 68 -0.14 -10.52 5.02
N ALA A 69 -0.60 -10.84 6.22
CA ALA A 69 -0.71 -12.23 6.69
C ALA A 69 -1.71 -13.05 5.85
N TYR A 70 -2.87 -12.45 5.52
CA TYR A 70 -3.91 -13.08 4.73
C TYR A 70 -3.45 -13.35 3.29
N GLY A 71 -2.88 -12.34 2.63
CA GLY A 71 -2.39 -12.44 1.25
C GLY A 71 -1.30 -13.50 1.10
N LEU A 72 -0.31 -13.50 2.00
CA LEU A 72 0.77 -14.49 1.99
C LEU A 72 0.27 -15.92 2.27
N ARG A 73 -0.81 -16.08 3.03
CA ARG A 73 -1.44 -17.38 3.28
C ARG A 73 -2.24 -17.90 2.09
N ILE A 74 -2.80 -17.03 1.24
CA ILE A 74 -3.57 -17.44 0.03
C ILE A 74 -2.66 -17.95 -1.09
N ALA A 75 -1.38 -17.58 -1.08
CA ALA A 75 -0.37 -18.12 -1.98
C ALA A 75 0.54 -19.15 -1.26
N PRO A 76 0.04 -20.29 -0.72
CA PRO A 76 0.88 -21.26 -0.02
C PRO A 76 1.65 -22.18 -0.97
N GLY A 77 1.22 -22.24 -2.25
CA GLY A 77 1.75 -23.15 -3.26
C GLY A 77 3.17 -22.79 -3.72
N ARG A 78 3.79 -23.74 -4.43
CA ARG A 78 5.08 -23.54 -5.11
C ARG A 78 4.92 -23.47 -6.62
N GLY A 79 3.69 -23.39 -7.13
CA GLY A 79 3.45 -23.14 -8.55
C GLY A 79 3.89 -21.74 -8.94
N HIS A 80 3.89 -21.49 -10.25
CA HIS A 80 4.30 -20.21 -10.82
C HIS A 80 3.41 -19.07 -10.29
N ASP A 81 2.09 -19.20 -10.40
CA ASP A 81 1.13 -18.17 -9.98
C ASP A 81 1.26 -17.81 -8.49
N GLU A 82 1.42 -18.80 -7.60
CA GLU A 82 1.59 -18.52 -6.18
C GLU A 82 2.92 -17.81 -5.90
N GLN A 83 3.98 -18.12 -6.64
CA GLN A 83 5.26 -17.41 -6.52
C GLN A 83 5.15 -15.97 -7.02
N VAL A 84 4.45 -15.72 -8.13
CA VAL A 84 4.21 -14.37 -8.66
C VAL A 84 3.41 -13.53 -7.66
N VAL A 85 2.28 -14.05 -7.16
CA VAL A 85 1.44 -13.34 -6.19
C VAL A 85 2.22 -13.08 -4.90
N ARG A 86 2.95 -14.07 -4.38
CA ARG A 86 3.79 -13.89 -3.18
C ARG A 86 4.87 -12.84 -3.41
N GLY A 87 5.60 -12.92 -4.52
CA GLY A 87 6.67 -11.99 -4.85
C GLY A 87 6.20 -10.54 -4.95
N LEU A 88 5.03 -10.32 -5.56
CA LEU A 88 4.40 -9.00 -5.64
C LEU A 88 3.93 -8.49 -4.29
N LEU A 89 3.26 -9.33 -3.49
CA LEU A 89 2.81 -8.94 -2.16
C LEU A 89 4.01 -8.56 -1.29
N GLN A 90 5.06 -9.38 -1.28
CA GLN A 90 6.30 -9.07 -0.55
C GLN A 90 6.91 -7.75 -1.00
N TYR A 91 6.96 -7.50 -2.32
CA TYR A 91 7.48 -6.24 -2.85
C TYR A 91 6.62 -5.04 -2.45
N GLN A 92 5.29 -5.18 -2.41
CA GLN A 92 4.37 -4.16 -1.90
C GLN A 92 4.57 -3.89 -0.40
N LEU A 93 4.72 -4.94 0.42
CA LEU A 93 4.97 -4.79 1.86
C LEU A 93 6.31 -4.10 2.11
N ASP A 94 7.35 -4.49 1.40
CA ASP A 94 8.66 -3.85 1.48
C ASP A 94 8.58 -2.37 1.06
N ALA A 95 7.85 -2.06 -0.01
CA ALA A 95 7.63 -0.69 -0.46
C ALA A 95 6.93 0.16 0.60
N THR A 96 5.88 -0.38 1.24
CA THR A 96 5.19 0.30 2.34
C THR A 96 6.14 0.53 3.51
N ASN A 97 6.90 -0.49 3.93
CA ASN A 97 7.87 -0.37 5.01
C ASN A 97 8.97 0.66 4.71
N VAL A 98 9.50 0.69 3.49
CA VAL A 98 10.52 1.69 3.08
C VAL A 98 9.94 3.10 3.12
N LYS A 99 8.73 3.32 2.58
CA LYS A 99 8.05 4.63 2.64
C LYS A 99 7.77 5.05 4.08
N THR A 100 7.27 4.14 4.91
CA THR A 100 6.98 4.37 6.33
C THR A 100 8.26 4.70 7.09
N ALA A 101 9.35 3.98 6.87
CA ALA A 101 10.63 4.23 7.52
C ALA A 101 11.15 5.65 7.24
N VAL A 102 11.09 6.09 5.98
CA VAL A 102 11.51 7.46 5.59
C VAL A 102 10.61 8.52 6.20
N LYS A 103 9.30 8.29 6.30
CA LYS A 103 8.38 9.20 7.01
C LYS A 103 8.74 9.30 8.50
N LEU A 104 9.06 8.18 9.14
CA LEU A 104 9.45 8.12 10.55
C LEU A 104 10.80 8.77 10.86
N GLN A 105 11.68 8.97 9.86
CA GLN A 105 12.90 9.78 10.06
C GLN A 105 12.61 11.21 10.52
N ARG A 106 11.43 11.74 10.21
CA ARG A 106 11.02 13.11 10.57
C ARG A 106 10.36 13.19 11.94
N VAL A 107 10.13 12.05 12.59
CA VAL A 107 9.48 11.97 13.89
C VAL A 107 10.55 11.61 14.92
N GLU A 108 11.22 12.63 15.44
CA GLU A 108 12.32 12.48 16.40
C GLU A 108 11.85 12.03 17.79
N SER A 109 10.57 12.23 18.12
CA SER A 109 9.99 11.88 19.42
C SER A 109 9.81 10.38 19.65
N LEU A 110 9.90 9.56 18.59
CA LEU A 110 9.67 8.12 18.70
C LEU A 110 10.97 7.36 18.94
N SER A 111 10.95 6.48 19.94
CA SER A 111 12.03 5.53 20.21
C SER A 111 12.17 4.52 19.06
N ARG A 112 13.30 3.79 18.98
CA ARG A 112 13.44 2.69 18.01
C ARG A 112 12.35 1.63 18.19
N GLU A 113 11.97 1.34 19.44
CA GLU A 113 10.90 0.38 19.74
C GLU A 113 9.54 0.88 19.23
N ASP A 114 9.24 2.16 19.42
CA ASP A 114 7.98 2.74 18.92
C ASP A 114 7.94 2.80 17.40
N LYS A 115 9.06 3.13 16.75
CA LYS A 115 9.17 3.09 15.28
C LYS A 115 8.96 1.69 14.73
N LEU A 116 9.47 0.65 15.42
CA LEU A 116 9.28 -0.74 15.01
C LEU A 116 7.80 -1.16 15.02
N LYS A 117 6.95 -0.53 15.83
CA LYS A 117 5.50 -0.81 15.85
C LYS A 117 4.83 -0.52 14.50
N PHE A 118 5.43 0.31 13.63
CA PHE A 118 4.92 0.60 12.29
C PHE A 118 5.38 -0.39 11.22
N PHE A 119 6.29 -1.31 11.56
CA PHE A 119 6.75 -2.33 10.63
C PHE A 119 5.63 -3.34 10.34
N ILE A 120 5.50 -3.68 9.05
CA ILE A 120 4.58 -4.68 8.55
C ILE A 120 5.39 -5.94 8.16
N PRO A 121 5.20 -7.07 8.85
CA PRO A 121 5.96 -8.28 8.57
C PRO A 121 5.50 -8.97 7.27
N GLY A 122 6.35 -9.86 6.76
CA GLY A 122 6.04 -10.75 5.63
C GLY A 122 6.72 -10.39 4.32
N GLY A 123 7.31 -9.20 4.23
CA GLY A 123 8.21 -8.79 3.14
C GLY A 123 9.61 -9.40 3.24
N ARG A 124 10.53 -8.93 2.40
CA ARG A 124 11.95 -9.31 2.41
C ARG A 124 12.83 -8.30 3.16
N LEU A 125 12.36 -7.07 3.38
CA LEU A 125 13.03 -6.08 4.21
C LEU A 125 13.01 -6.54 5.67
N THR A 126 14.18 -6.52 6.31
CA THR A 126 14.30 -6.91 7.71
C THR A 126 13.91 -5.76 8.64
N GLU A 127 13.48 -6.10 9.86
CA GLU A 127 13.26 -5.10 10.92
C GLU A 127 14.51 -4.26 11.19
N TYR A 128 15.69 -4.87 11.11
CA TYR A 128 16.96 -4.16 11.23
C TYR A 128 17.10 -3.11 10.13
N ALA A 129 16.98 -3.49 8.85
CA ALA A 129 17.08 -2.55 7.73
C ALA A 129 16.01 -1.45 7.77
N PHE A 130 14.79 -1.79 8.21
CA PHE A 130 13.73 -0.82 8.46
C PHE A 130 14.14 0.21 9.51
N LEU A 131 14.68 -0.23 10.65
CA LEU A 131 15.12 0.67 11.71
C LEU A 131 16.31 1.53 11.29
N GLU A 132 17.27 0.98 10.53
CA GLU A 132 18.35 1.77 9.94
C GLU A 132 17.81 2.83 8.98
N LEU A 133 16.77 2.52 8.20
CA LEU A 133 16.07 3.53 7.38
C LEU A 133 15.35 4.59 8.22
N THR A 134 15.03 4.36 9.49
CA THR A 134 14.29 5.34 10.30
C THR A 134 15.20 6.36 11.01
N ASP A 135 16.52 6.19 10.92
CA ASP A 135 17.52 7.04 11.55
C ASP A 135 18.41 7.69 10.49
N ARG A 136 18.56 9.02 10.53
CA ARG A 136 19.38 9.76 9.56
C ARG A 136 20.85 9.35 9.62
N ALA A 137 21.35 8.95 10.79
CA ALA A 137 22.74 8.55 10.95
C ALA A 137 23.07 7.25 10.20
N THR A 138 22.08 6.39 9.99
CA THR A 138 22.27 5.06 9.38
C THR A 138 21.41 4.79 8.15
N ALA A 139 20.65 5.80 7.71
CA ALA A 139 19.74 5.72 6.56
C ALA A 139 20.39 5.17 5.29
N GLU A 140 21.67 5.45 5.01
CA GLU A 140 22.36 4.91 3.84
C GLU A 140 22.49 3.36 3.86
N GLN A 141 22.66 2.76 5.04
CA GLN A 141 22.70 1.30 5.19
C GLN A 141 21.33 0.69 4.90
N GLY A 142 20.28 1.31 5.45
CA GLY A 142 18.90 0.97 5.15
C GLY A 142 18.54 1.13 3.66
N LEU A 143 18.99 2.21 3.03
CA LEU A 143 18.80 2.49 1.60
C LEU A 143 19.56 1.48 0.74
N HIS A 144 20.75 1.07 1.16
CA HIS A 144 21.48 0.00 0.50
C HIS A 144 20.69 -1.31 0.53
N ALA A 145 20.15 -1.71 1.68
CA ALA A 145 19.30 -2.89 1.79
C ALA A 145 18.06 -2.80 0.89
N ALA A 146 17.38 -1.65 0.86
CA ALA A 146 16.23 -1.44 -0.03
C ALA A 146 16.63 -1.49 -1.52
N ARG A 147 17.79 -0.94 -1.90
CA ARG A 147 18.31 -1.05 -3.27
C ARG A 147 18.58 -2.50 -3.68
N VAL A 148 19.12 -3.32 -2.77
CA VAL A 148 19.31 -4.77 -2.99
C VAL A 148 17.98 -5.50 -3.21
N LEU A 149 16.89 -5.03 -2.59
CA LEU A 149 15.54 -5.56 -2.82
C LEU A 149 14.89 -5.09 -4.14
N GLY A 150 15.60 -4.27 -4.93
CA GLY A 150 15.16 -3.82 -6.25
C GLY A 150 14.42 -2.49 -6.26
N PHE A 151 14.50 -1.68 -5.19
CA PHE A 151 13.93 -0.33 -5.20
C PHE A 151 14.87 0.68 -5.89
N PRO A 152 14.42 1.44 -6.91
CA PRO A 152 15.25 2.39 -7.62
C PRO A 152 15.32 3.74 -6.89
N LEU A 153 15.87 3.74 -5.67
CA LEU A 153 15.91 4.91 -4.79
C LEU A 153 17.02 5.89 -5.21
N ARG A 154 16.63 6.91 -5.99
CA ARG A 154 17.52 7.99 -6.48
C ARG A 154 17.14 9.35 -5.92
N ALA A 155 15.87 9.53 -5.54
CA ALA A 155 15.38 10.74 -4.89
C ALA A 155 16.07 10.96 -3.54
N ALA A 156 16.28 12.22 -3.19
CA ALA A 156 16.78 12.60 -1.88
C ALA A 156 15.73 12.32 -0.80
N LEU A 157 16.16 11.86 0.38
CA LEU A 157 15.27 11.61 1.53
C LEU A 157 14.54 12.88 2.02
N ASP A 158 15.11 14.05 1.76
CA ASP A 158 14.50 15.34 2.09
C ASP A 158 13.32 15.71 1.17
N ASP A 159 13.10 14.97 0.07
CA ASP A 159 11.95 15.08 -0.83
C ASP A 159 11.09 13.78 -0.78
N PRO A 160 10.17 13.64 0.20
CA PRO A 160 9.35 12.44 0.36
C PRO A 160 8.39 12.24 -0.80
N ALA A 161 7.93 13.32 -1.41
CA ALA A 161 7.01 13.23 -2.53
C ALA A 161 7.70 12.57 -3.74
N ALA A 162 8.92 12.99 -4.07
CA ALA A 162 9.71 12.33 -5.11
C ALA A 162 10.09 10.90 -4.73
N PHE A 163 10.46 10.66 -3.47
CA PHE A 163 10.82 9.33 -2.98
C PHE A 163 9.67 8.33 -3.04
N GLU A 164 8.48 8.70 -2.54
CA GLU A 164 7.27 7.88 -2.61
C GLU A 164 6.89 7.61 -4.07
N ARG A 165 6.99 8.64 -4.93
CA ARG A 165 6.72 8.51 -6.36
C ARG A 165 7.64 7.49 -7.03
N GLU A 166 8.94 7.50 -6.73
CA GLU A 166 9.88 6.54 -7.31
C GLU A 166 9.51 5.10 -6.95
N ILE A 167 9.13 4.86 -5.69
CA ILE A 167 8.68 3.56 -5.20
C ILE A 167 7.36 3.13 -5.87
N ASP A 168 6.39 4.04 -5.96
CA ASP A 168 5.09 3.76 -6.57
C ASP A 168 5.22 3.46 -8.08
N VAL A 169 6.08 4.20 -8.79
CA VAL A 169 6.40 3.93 -10.21
C VAL A 169 7.12 2.59 -10.36
N ALA A 170 8.02 2.24 -9.43
CA ALA A 170 8.71 0.95 -9.44
C ALA A 170 7.74 -0.22 -9.24
N LEU A 171 6.81 -0.12 -8.29
CA LEU A 171 5.74 -1.09 -8.07
C LEU A 171 4.89 -1.28 -9.33
N LEU A 172 4.43 -0.18 -9.92
CA LEU A 172 3.62 -0.23 -11.13
C LEU A 172 4.38 -0.87 -12.31
N ARG A 173 5.65 -0.52 -12.49
CA ARG A 173 6.48 -1.13 -13.54
C ARG A 173 6.71 -2.62 -13.31
N ALA A 174 6.93 -3.05 -12.06
CA ALA A 174 7.07 -4.46 -11.73
C ALA A 174 5.81 -5.25 -12.08
N GLN A 175 4.62 -4.69 -11.81
CA GLN A 175 3.35 -5.31 -12.19
C GLN A 175 3.14 -5.36 -13.70
N ILE A 176 3.46 -4.28 -14.43
CA ILE A 176 3.33 -4.23 -15.90
C ILE A 176 4.31 -5.21 -16.58
N ALA A 177 5.52 -5.36 -16.04
CA ALA A 177 6.55 -6.26 -16.60
C ALA A 177 6.11 -7.73 -16.60
N LEU A 178 5.12 -8.11 -15.79
CA LEU A 178 4.53 -9.45 -15.80
C LEU A 178 3.84 -9.80 -17.11
N TYR A 179 3.45 -8.79 -17.92
CA TYR A 179 2.87 -9.03 -19.23
C TYR A 179 3.77 -9.86 -20.16
N LEU A 180 5.10 -9.78 -19.96
CA LEU A 180 6.10 -10.50 -20.76
C LEU A 180 6.55 -11.83 -20.13
N GLN A 181 5.93 -12.25 -19.03
CA GLN A 181 6.27 -13.49 -18.31
C GLN A 181 5.40 -14.64 -18.82
N ASP A 182 4.70 -15.36 -17.94
CA ASP A 182 3.86 -16.50 -18.34
C ASP A 182 2.52 -16.02 -18.94
N PRO A 183 2.26 -16.25 -20.24
CA PRO A 183 1.01 -15.83 -20.88
C PRO A 183 -0.21 -16.62 -20.43
N LEU A 184 -0.02 -17.79 -19.80
CA LEU A 184 -1.10 -18.65 -19.27
C LEU A 184 -1.27 -18.51 -17.75
N GLY A 185 -0.36 -17.79 -17.09
CA GLY A 185 -0.39 -17.54 -15.66
C GLY A 185 -1.18 -16.31 -15.25
N ILE A 186 -1.22 -16.07 -13.94
CA ILE A 186 -1.85 -14.89 -13.31
C ILE A 186 -1.16 -13.57 -13.71
N ASP A 187 0.06 -13.65 -14.23
CA ASP A 187 0.93 -12.57 -14.69
C ASP A 187 0.20 -11.61 -15.63
N VAL A 188 -0.47 -12.13 -16.67
CA VAL A 188 -1.18 -11.32 -17.67
C VAL A 188 -2.36 -10.58 -17.03
N VAL A 189 -3.08 -11.24 -16.11
CA VAL A 189 -4.22 -10.63 -15.40
C VAL A 189 -3.74 -9.47 -14.54
N ILE A 190 -2.65 -9.66 -13.79
CA ILE A 190 -2.08 -8.62 -12.94
C ILE A 190 -1.57 -7.46 -13.78
N ALA A 191 -0.82 -7.73 -14.85
CA ALA A 191 -0.30 -6.69 -15.72
C ALA A 191 -1.43 -5.91 -16.39
N TYR A 192 -2.48 -6.59 -16.86
CA TYR A 192 -3.66 -5.95 -17.42
C TYR A 192 -4.32 -4.99 -16.41
N LEU A 193 -4.57 -5.45 -15.18
CA LEU A 193 -5.17 -4.63 -14.13
C LEU A 193 -4.30 -3.42 -13.79
N ALA A 194 -2.97 -3.60 -13.71
CA ALA A 194 -2.02 -2.51 -13.45
C ALA A 194 -1.99 -1.47 -14.58
N MET A 195 -1.97 -1.93 -15.84
CA MET A 195 -2.05 -1.04 -17.01
C MET A 195 -3.37 -0.27 -17.05
N LYS A 196 -4.51 -0.94 -16.75
CA LYS A 196 -5.82 -0.30 -16.70
C LYS A 196 -5.94 0.73 -15.59
N TYR A 197 -5.41 0.41 -14.41
CA TYR A 197 -5.34 1.36 -13.30
C TYR A 197 -4.53 2.61 -13.70
N ASN A 198 -3.34 2.42 -14.28
CA ASN A 198 -2.49 3.53 -14.75
C ASN A 198 -3.17 4.37 -15.84
N GLU A 199 -3.86 3.74 -16.79
CA GLU A 199 -4.63 4.44 -17.82
C GLU A 199 -5.69 5.36 -17.19
N VAL A 200 -6.48 4.85 -16.24
CA VAL A 200 -7.52 5.64 -15.56
C VAL A 200 -6.92 6.78 -14.74
N VAL A 201 -5.82 6.54 -14.01
CA VAL A 201 -5.11 7.57 -13.24
C VAL A 201 -4.60 8.68 -14.16
N ASN A 202 -3.94 8.30 -15.27
CA ASN A 202 -3.42 9.25 -16.24
C ASN A 202 -4.53 10.06 -16.92
N LEU A 203 -5.63 9.43 -17.34
CA LEU A 203 -6.78 10.12 -17.94
C LEU A 203 -7.39 11.14 -16.95
N ARG A 204 -7.53 10.75 -15.68
CA ARG A 204 -8.02 11.66 -14.62
C ARG A 204 -7.07 12.83 -14.41
N LEU A 205 -5.77 12.59 -14.40
CA LEU A 205 -4.74 13.61 -14.26
C LEU A 205 -4.77 14.59 -15.44
N ILE A 206 -4.91 14.10 -16.68
CA ILE A 206 -5.05 14.93 -17.88
C ILE A 206 -6.31 15.78 -17.82
N ALA A 207 -7.46 15.18 -17.48
CA ALA A 207 -8.73 15.89 -17.39
C ALA A 207 -8.69 17.01 -16.34
N ARG A 208 -8.19 16.72 -15.14
CA ARG A 208 -8.02 17.72 -14.07
C ARG A 208 -7.00 18.79 -14.44
N GLY A 209 -5.87 18.39 -15.02
CA GLY A 209 -4.84 19.31 -15.48
C GLY A 209 -5.37 20.30 -16.51
N LYS A 210 -6.19 19.82 -17.47
CA LYS A 210 -6.83 20.68 -18.46
C LYS A 210 -7.87 21.62 -17.83
N ALA A 211 -8.70 21.12 -16.92
CA ALA A 211 -9.72 21.93 -16.24
C ALA A 211 -9.13 23.05 -15.38
N LEU A 212 -7.97 22.82 -14.76
CA LEU A 212 -7.27 23.76 -13.89
C LEU A 212 -6.23 24.63 -14.62
N GLY A 213 -6.10 24.50 -15.95
CA GLY A 213 -5.12 25.25 -16.74
C GLY A 213 -3.66 24.90 -16.44
N ILE A 214 -3.38 23.70 -15.91
CA ILE A 214 -2.02 23.25 -15.60
C ILE A 214 -1.25 23.01 -16.92
N PRO A 215 -0.02 23.55 -17.06
CA PRO A 215 0.79 23.33 -18.26
C PRO A 215 1.02 21.84 -18.56
N ARG A 216 0.96 21.46 -19.85
CA ARG A 216 1.09 20.08 -20.32
C ARG A 216 2.35 19.39 -19.81
N ASP A 217 3.47 20.11 -19.77
CA ASP A 217 4.76 19.55 -19.33
C ASP A 217 4.74 19.19 -17.84
N ARG A 218 4.01 19.94 -17.01
CA ARG A 218 3.82 19.61 -15.59
C ARG A 218 2.93 18.38 -15.45
N VAL A 219 1.80 18.33 -16.17
CA VAL A 219 0.92 17.15 -16.19
C VAL A 219 1.69 15.90 -16.62
N ARG A 220 2.51 15.99 -17.66
CA ARG A 220 3.32 14.87 -18.17
C ARG A 220 4.35 14.38 -17.16
N LYS A 221 5.01 15.28 -16.42
CA LYS A 221 5.92 14.90 -15.32
C LYS A 221 5.18 14.18 -14.19
N GLU A 222 3.90 14.50 -13.99
CA GLU A 222 3.05 13.89 -12.97
C GLU A 222 2.44 12.54 -13.36
N MET A 223 2.57 12.10 -14.62
CA MET A 223 2.14 10.76 -15.03
C MET A 223 3.06 9.67 -14.46
N ALA A 224 2.51 8.51 -14.08
CA ALA A 224 3.28 7.43 -13.45
C ALA A 224 4.07 6.63 -14.49
N VAL A 225 3.36 5.97 -15.42
CA VAL A 225 3.94 5.29 -16.58
C VAL A 225 3.21 5.79 -17.83
N VAL A 226 3.96 6.16 -18.87
CA VAL A 226 3.45 6.63 -20.17
C VAL A 226 3.75 5.61 -21.22
#